data_AF-A0A914PL49-F1
#
_entry.id   AF-A0A914PL49-F1
#
_cell.length_a   1.000
_cell.length_b   1.000
_cell.length_c   1.000
_cell.angle_alpha   90.00
_cell.angle_beta   90.00
_cell.angle_gamma   90.00
#
_symmetry.space_group_name_H-M   'P 1'
#
loop_
_entity.id
_entity.type
_entity.pdbx_description
1 polymer ?
#
loop_
_entity_poly.entity_id
_entity_poly.type
_entity_poly.pdbx_seq_one_letter_code
_entity_poly.pdbx_strand_id
1 'polypeptide(L)'
;MTTKSKIVVPASSKLNLEKFIAAHQKYKAKIDYKFEEIEELIEISRSVIQMEPVMAEVSLPVNIVGDIHGQFADLQRIFNAIGYPGPSKFLFLGM
;
A
#
# COMPACT_ATOMS: atom_id res chain seq x y z
N MET A 1 1.31 14.40 -20.66
CA MET A 1 0.01 13.72 -20.49
C MET A 1 0.07 12.90 -19.21
N THR A 2 -0.26 13.51 -18.07
CA THR A 2 -0.14 12.91 -16.74
C THR A 2 -1.47 12.31 -16.32
N THR A 3 -1.63 11.01 -16.56
CA THR A 3 -2.77 10.24 -16.06
C THR A 3 -2.61 10.10 -14.55
N LYS A 4 -3.36 10.91 -13.80
CA LYS A 4 -3.61 10.64 -12.39
C LYS A 4 -4.44 9.36 -12.35
N SER A 5 -3.81 8.21 -12.09
CA SER A 5 -4.54 7.02 -11.66
C SER A 5 -5.18 7.36 -10.31
N LYS A 6 -6.42 7.88 -10.38
CA LYS A 6 -7.31 7.92 -9.23
C LYS A 6 -7.45 6.46 -8.81
N ILE A 7 -7.07 6.16 -7.57
CA ILE A 7 -7.49 4.91 -6.92
C ILE A 7 -9.02 4.96 -6.93
N VAL A 8 -9.65 4.20 -7.83
CA VAL A 8 -11.10 4.05 -7.87
C VAL A 8 -11.43 3.05 -6.77
N VAL A 9 -11.58 3.55 -5.54
CA VAL A 9 -12.10 2.74 -4.43
C VAL A 9 -13.57 2.42 -4.76
N PRO A 10 -13.99 1.14 -4.77
CA PRO A 10 -15.38 0.78 -5.02
C PRO A 10 -16.31 1.46 -4.02
N ALA A 11 -17.41 2.04 -4.51
CA ALA A 11 -18.27 3.00 -3.81
C ALA A 11 -19.13 2.45 -2.65
N SER A 12 -18.72 1.37 -1.97
CA SER A 12 -19.37 0.86 -0.76
C SER A 12 -18.38 0.37 0.31
N SER A 13 -17.21 1.00 0.37
CA SER A 13 -16.21 0.72 1.38
C SER A 13 -16.59 1.36 2.73
N LYS A 14 -16.82 0.55 3.77
CA LYS A 14 -17.01 1.02 5.16
C LYS A 14 -15.67 1.31 5.84
N LEU A 15 -14.56 0.79 5.31
CA LEU A 15 -13.23 0.98 5.85
C LEU A 15 -12.72 2.39 5.57
N ASN A 16 -12.40 3.12 6.65
CA ASN A 16 -11.71 4.40 6.54
C ASN A 16 -10.20 4.15 6.41
N LEU A 17 -9.71 4.13 5.17
CA LEU A 17 -8.32 3.80 4.84
C LEU A 17 -7.31 4.76 5.49
N GLU A 18 -7.62 6.06 5.58
CA GLU A 18 -6.73 7.04 6.21
C GLU A 18 -6.52 6.75 7.70
N LYS A 19 -7.61 6.47 8.44
CA LYS A 19 -7.53 6.08 9.85
C LYS A 19 -6.81 4.75 10.02
N PHE A 20 -7.06 3.79 9.14
CA PHE A 20 -6.39 2.49 9.16
C PHE A 20 -4.87 2.69 9.00
N ILE A 21 -4.43 3.41 7.98
CA ILE A 21 -3.00 3.69 7.74
C ILE A 21 -2.40 4.44 8.94
N ALA A 22 -3.07 5.48 9.45
CA ALA A 22 -2.58 6.25 10.59
C ALA A 22 -2.37 5.39 11.86
N ALA A 23 -3.21 4.36 12.08
CA ALA A 23 -3.01 3.41 13.16
C ALA A 23 -1.73 2.58 12.98
N HIS A 24 -1.41 2.20 11.73
CA HIS A 24 -0.27 1.36 11.35
C HIS A 24 1.06 2.11 11.20
N GLN A 25 1.03 3.44 11.08
CA GLN A 25 2.24 4.26 11.05
C GLN A 25 2.96 4.33 12.41
N LYS A 26 2.25 3.99 13.50
CA LYS A 26 2.86 3.91 14.83
C LYS A 26 3.79 2.70 14.90
N TYR A 27 5.06 2.94 15.22
CA TYR A 27 6.07 1.88 15.32
C TYR A 27 5.66 0.84 16.38
N LYS A 28 5.68 -0.44 15.99
CA LYS A 28 5.25 -1.58 16.84
C LYS A 28 3.83 -1.44 17.43
N ALA A 29 2.90 -0.81 16.70
CA ALA A 29 1.49 -0.82 17.09
C ALA A 29 0.94 -2.25 17.11
N LYS A 30 0.28 -2.63 18.21
CA LYS A 30 -0.55 -3.83 18.26
C LYS A 30 -1.95 -3.42 17.80
N ILE A 31 -2.41 -4.02 16.70
CA ILE A 31 -3.70 -3.70 16.09
C ILE A 31 -4.50 -4.99 16.06
N ASP A 32 -5.71 -4.92 16.58
CA ASP A 32 -6.68 -6.00 16.49
C ASP A 32 -7.54 -5.77 15.26
N TYR A 33 -7.55 -6.74 14.35
CA TYR A 33 -8.27 -6.65 13.09
C TYR A 33 -9.63 -7.35 13.19
N LYS A 34 -10.66 -6.74 12.59
CA LYS A 34 -11.91 -7.45 12.34
C LYS A 34 -11.83 -8.18 11.00
N PHE A 35 -12.54 -9.30 10.90
CA PHE A 35 -12.55 -10.10 9.69
C PHE A 35 -13.03 -9.28 8.48
N GLU A 36 -14.08 -8.49 8.67
CA GLU A 36 -14.70 -7.67 7.63
C GLU A 36 -13.75 -6.58 7.11
N GLU A 37 -12.89 -6.02 7.99
CA GLU A 37 -11.91 -5.01 7.59
C GLU A 37 -10.81 -5.60 6.69
N ILE A 38 -10.40 -6.84 6.98
CA ILE A 38 -9.40 -7.55 6.19
C ILE A 38 -9.96 -7.99 4.84
N GLU A 39 -11.18 -8.53 4.82
CA GLU A 39 -11.86 -8.93 3.58
C GLU A 39 -12.02 -7.73 2.64
N GLU A 40 -12.48 -6.60 3.18
CA GLU A 40 -12.63 -5.36 2.41
C GLU A 40 -11.28 -4.85 1.86
N LEU A 41 -10.22 -4.89 2.66
CA LEU A 41 -8.89 -4.47 2.23
C LEU A 41 -8.34 -5.34 1.09
N ILE A 42 -8.58 -6.66 1.16
CA ILE A 42 -8.18 -7.61 0.12
C ILE A 42 -8.92 -7.32 -1.17
N GLU A 43 -10.24 -7.13 -1.12
CA GLU A 43 -11.06 -6.84 -2.31
C GLU A 43 -10.68 -5.52 -2.98
N ILE A 44 -10.45 -4.46 -2.19
CA ILE A 44 -9.95 -3.18 -2.72
C ILE A 44 -8.59 -3.37 -3.38
N SER A 45 -7.65 -4.03 -2.70
CA SER A 45 -6.29 -4.26 -3.22
C SER A 45 -6.31 -5.08 -4.51
N ARG A 46 -7.12 -6.14 -4.55
CA ARG A 46 -7.32 -6.99 -5.72
C ARG A 46 -7.85 -6.19 -6.90
N SER A 47 -8.87 -5.37 -6.70
CA SER A 47 -9.46 -4.56 -7.76
C SER A 47 -8.45 -3.60 -8.39
N VAL A 48 -7.57 -3.00 -7.57
CA VAL A 48 -6.53 -2.08 -8.05
C VAL A 48 -5.47 -2.85 -8.84
N ILE A 49 -4.95 -3.95 -8.30
CA ILE A 49 -3.92 -4.75 -8.97
C ILE A 49 -4.43 -5.33 -10.29
N GLN A 50 -5.70 -5.74 -10.35
CA GLN A 50 -6.31 -6.30 -11.57
C GLN A 50 -6.45 -5.27 -12.70
N MET A 51 -6.50 -3.97 -12.38
CA MET A 51 -6.56 -2.91 -13.38
C MET A 51 -5.18 -2.57 -13.97
N GLU A 52 -4.09 -2.97 -13.32
CA GLU A 52 -2.73 -2.67 -13.76
C GLU A 52 -2.24 -3.70 -14.80
N PRO A 53 -1.39 -3.28 -15.77
CA PRO A 53 -0.82 -4.18 -16.76
C PRO A 53 0.21 -5.13 -16.13
N VAL A 54 0.36 -6.32 -16.74
CA VAL A 54 1.38 -7.32 -16.33
C VAL A 54 2.80 -6.75 -16.38
N MET A 55 3.07 -5.89 -17.37
CA MET A 55 4.33 -5.16 -17.48
C MET A 55 4.10 -3.71 -17.03
N ALA A 56 4.49 -3.41 -15.80
CA ALA A 56 4.37 -2.08 -15.23
C ALA A 56 5.50 -1.14 -15.70
N GLU A 57 5.15 0.00 -16.27
CA GLU A 57 6.09 1.07 -16.62
C GLU A 57 6.17 2.09 -15.48
N VAL A 58 7.39 2.32 -14.96
CA VAL A 58 7.60 3.17 -13.78
C VAL A 58 8.42 4.40 -14.15
N SER A 59 7.93 5.58 -13.78
CA SER A 59 8.62 6.85 -13.98
C SER A 59 9.52 7.21 -12.80
N LEU A 60 10.75 7.61 -13.10
CA LEU A 60 11.74 8.07 -12.12
C LEU A 60 11.31 9.39 -11.43
N PRO A 61 11.82 9.68 -10.22
CA PRO A 61 12.60 8.79 -9.34
C PRO A 61 11.72 7.73 -8.67
N VAL A 62 12.26 6.52 -8.46
CA VAL A 62 11.58 5.42 -7.76
C VAL A 62 12.53 4.70 -6.81
N ASN A 63 12.01 4.29 -5.65
CA ASN A 63 12.72 3.44 -4.70
C ASN A 63 12.34 1.98 -4.95
N ILE A 64 13.33 1.16 -5.29
CA ILE A 64 13.15 -0.28 -5.51
C ILE A 64 13.40 -0.99 -4.18
N VAL A 65 12.43 -1.78 -3.74
CA VAL A 65 12.48 -2.56 -2.50
C VAL A 65 12.34 -4.03 -2.85
N GLY A 66 13.23 -4.87 -2.32
CA GLY A 66 13.15 -6.32 -2.48
C GLY A 66 12.08 -6.96 -1.59
N ASP A 67 12.22 -8.26 -1.36
CA ASP A 67 11.26 -9.04 -0.59
C ASP A 67 11.18 -8.60 0.88
N ILE A 68 9.96 -8.57 1.42
CA ILE A 68 9.68 -8.22 2.82
C ILE A 68 9.39 -9.47 3.68
N HIS A 69 8.89 -10.56 3.08
CA HIS A 69 8.57 -11.82 3.77
C HIS A 69 7.75 -11.66 5.08
N GLY A 70 6.80 -10.73 5.11
CA GLY A 70 5.97 -10.47 6.30
C GLY A 70 6.66 -9.72 7.44
N GLN A 71 7.90 -9.25 7.24
CA GLN A 71 8.64 -8.45 8.22
C GLN A 71 8.15 -7.00 8.25
N PHE A 72 6.96 -6.77 8.81
CA PHE A 72 6.33 -5.45 8.86
C PHE A 72 7.20 -4.38 9.57
N ALA A 73 7.98 -4.78 10.58
CA ALA A 73 8.89 -3.87 11.27
C ALA A 73 9.98 -3.31 10.36
N ASP A 74 10.47 -4.12 9.41
CA ASP A 74 11.49 -3.69 8.44
C ASP A 74 10.87 -2.81 7.35
N LEU A 75 9.64 -3.11 6.92
CA LEU A 75 8.87 -2.21 6.05
C LEU A 75 8.68 -0.82 6.70
N GLN A 76 8.31 -0.76 7.98
CA GLN A 76 8.19 0.51 8.70
C GLN A 76 9.54 1.27 8.76
N ARG A 77 10.67 0.55 8.93
CA ARG A 77 12.00 1.17 8.91
C ARG A 77 12.35 1.75 7.54
N ILE A 78 12.04 1.04 6.46
CA ILE A 78 12.25 1.49 5.09
C ILE A 78 11.46 2.79 4.84
N PHE A 79 10.18 2.83 5.20
CA PHE A 79 9.36 4.04 5.04
C PHE A 79 9.83 5.19 5.92
N ASN A 80 10.29 4.94 7.14
CA ASN A 80 10.86 5.99 8.00
C ASN A 80 12.18 6.55 7.45
N ALA A 81 12.97 5.75 6.73
CA ALA A 81 14.24 6.18 6.15
C ALA A 81 14.07 6.92 4.81
N ILE A 82 13.17 6.43 3.94
CA ILE A 82 13.01 6.90 2.56
C ILE A 82 11.84 7.88 2.40
N GLY A 83 10.90 7.89 3.35
CA GLY A 83 9.64 8.62 3.29
C GLY A 83 8.45 7.69 3.03
N TYR A 84 7.27 8.15 3.40
CA TYR A 84 6.03 7.40 3.21
C TYR A 84 5.55 7.42 1.75
N PRO A 85 4.75 6.43 1.32
CA PRO A 85 4.08 6.45 0.03
C PRO A 85 3.24 7.73 -0.15
N GLY A 86 3.35 8.37 -1.31
CA GLY A 86 2.72 9.65 -1.60
C GLY A 86 3.74 10.64 -2.18
N PRO A 87 4.64 11.21 -1.36
CA PRO A 87 5.78 11.98 -1.85
C PRO A 87 6.85 11.13 -2.55
N SER A 88 7.05 9.88 -2.10
CA SER A 88 8.04 8.94 -2.65
C SER A 88 7.33 7.80 -3.40
N LYS A 89 7.83 7.45 -4.59
CA LYS A 89 7.37 6.27 -5.35
C LYS A 89 8.14 5.04 -4.91
N PHE A 90 7.43 3.91 -4.77
CA PHE A 90 8.00 2.63 -4.41
C PHE A 90 7.64 1.57 -5.44
N LEU A 91 8.62 0.74 -5.79
CA LEU A 91 8.42 -0.49 -6.55
C LEU A 91 8.89 -1.65 -5.66
N PHE A 92 7.94 -2.46 -5.21
CA PHE A 92 8.24 -3.68 -4.46
C PHE A 92 8.38 -4.84 -5.45
N LEU A 93 9.48 -5.57 -5.37
CA LEU A 93 9.80 -6.70 -6.26
C LEU A 93 9.41 -8.05 -5.67
N GLY A 94 8.58 -8.04 -4.62
CA GLY A 94 8.22 -9.22 -3.85
C GLY A 94 7.61 -10.36 -4.68
N MET A 95 7.50 -11.53 -4.05
CA MET A 95 6.57 -12.60 -4.42
C MET A 95 5.19 -12.41 -3.78
#